data_AF-A0A7V9HYD4-F1
#
_entry.id   AF-A0A7V9HYD4-F1
#
_cell.length_a   1.000
_cell.length_b   1.000
_cell.length_c   1.000
_cell.angle_alpha   90.00
_cell.angle_beta   90.00
_cell.angle_gamma   90.00
#
_symmetry.space_group_name_H-M   'P 1'
#
loop_
_entity.id
_entity.type
_entity.pdbx_description
1 polymer ?
#
loop_
_entity_poly.entity_id
_entity_poly.type
_entity_poly.pdbx_seq_one_letter_code
_entity_poly.pdbx_strand_id
1 'polypeptide(L)'
;MNETMTEQLGCASEMRCTGDTPLDFTPNWDYARKFLDALDSGGTFTFQAFPEAEGSHTRPKVLHGTLEKYGAELEALNRAGSGNFVMVNAGDGVILAGARTCRTTANVIRVRALFVDLDGAPVAPVLRCALPPDWVVQSSPSRWHAYWKVTDCQLDEFASLQSDLAQTFNGDRTVKDLPRVMRVPGFYHRKAAPFRSELYLPDDYRRLLEIPE
;
A
#
# COMPACT_ATOMS: atom_id res chain seq x y z
N MET A 1 -15.85 69.78 41.48
CA MET A 1 -14.81 68.98 42.16
C MET A 1 -15.50 67.77 42.77
N ASN A 2 -14.83 66.61 42.71
CA ASN A 2 -15.25 65.20 42.94
C ASN A 2 -15.83 64.51 41.70
N GLU A 3 -15.04 63.64 41.03
CA GLU A 3 -14.86 62.16 41.20
C GLU A 3 -15.82 61.43 40.22
N THR A 4 -15.44 60.43 39.41
CA THR A 4 -14.98 59.06 39.78
C THR A 4 -14.58 58.25 38.52
N MET A 5 -13.51 57.44 38.64
CA MET A 5 -13.25 56.06 38.13
C MET A 5 -13.52 55.63 36.66
N THR A 6 -12.49 55.19 35.90
CA THR A 6 -12.03 53.77 35.67
C THR A 6 -12.83 53.11 34.53
N GLU A 7 -12.29 52.51 33.46
CA GLU A 7 -11.41 51.34 33.40
C GLU A 7 -10.97 51.05 31.94
N GLN A 8 -9.76 50.51 31.76
CA GLN A 8 -9.23 49.99 30.49
C GLN A 8 -9.81 48.60 30.19
N LEU A 9 -10.16 48.33 28.93
CA LEU A 9 -10.41 46.98 28.42
C LEU A 9 -9.38 46.66 27.33
N GLY A 10 -8.47 45.75 27.67
CA GLY A 10 -7.51 45.15 26.75
C GLY A 10 -8.19 44.20 25.77
N CYS A 11 -7.74 44.24 24.52
CA CYS A 11 -8.15 43.33 23.47
C CYS A 11 -7.36 42.01 23.64
N ALA A 12 -8.01 40.99 24.21
CA ALA A 12 -7.48 39.63 24.23
C ALA A 12 -7.79 38.97 22.88
N SER A 13 -6.75 38.54 22.17
CA SER A 13 -6.84 37.77 20.93
C SER A 13 -7.40 36.38 21.22
N GLU A 14 -8.55 36.05 20.63
CA GLU A 14 -9.15 34.72 20.66
C GLU A 14 -8.29 33.71 19.88
N MET A 15 -7.68 32.78 20.61
CA MET A 15 -7.09 31.57 20.06
C MET A 15 -8.22 30.58 19.76
N ARG A 16 -8.56 30.41 18.48
CA ARG A 16 -9.49 29.36 18.04
C ARG A 16 -8.75 28.01 18.06
N CYS A 17 -8.98 27.23 19.11
CA CYS A 17 -8.65 25.80 19.12
C CYS A 17 -9.59 25.07 18.16
N THR A 18 -9.12 24.75 16.96
CA THR A 18 -9.81 23.81 16.06
C THR A 18 -9.63 22.40 16.62
N GLY A 19 -10.72 21.80 17.08
CA GLY A 19 -10.77 20.44 17.63
C GLY A 19 -10.65 19.35 16.58
N ASP A 20 -9.56 19.32 15.81
CA ASP A 20 -9.20 18.12 15.05
C ASP A 20 -8.51 17.15 16.00
N THR A 21 -9.22 16.08 16.36
CA THR A 21 -8.56 14.91 16.95
C THR A 21 -7.51 14.44 15.95
N PRO A 22 -6.23 14.30 16.33
CA PRO A 22 -5.19 13.85 15.40
C PRO A 22 -5.64 12.54 14.75
N LEU A 23 -5.62 12.48 13.42
CA LEU A 23 -5.91 11.25 12.68
C LEU A 23 -5.03 10.13 13.22
N ASP A 24 -5.66 9.09 13.78
CA ASP A 24 -4.94 7.92 14.22
C ASP A 24 -4.59 7.05 13.01
N PHE A 25 -3.32 7.08 12.61
CA PHE A 25 -2.78 6.27 11.52
C PHE A 25 -2.47 4.83 11.94
N THR A 26 -3.24 4.24 12.86
CA THR A 26 -3.10 2.84 13.27
C THR A 26 -3.43 1.91 12.09
N PRO A 27 -2.50 1.04 11.67
CA PRO A 27 -2.74 0.11 10.58
C PRO A 27 -3.83 -0.91 10.93
N ASN A 28 -4.56 -1.39 9.92
CA ASN A 28 -5.31 -2.63 10.05
C ASN A 28 -4.35 -3.82 9.90
N TRP A 29 -3.89 -4.35 11.03
CA TRP A 29 -2.95 -5.47 11.08
C TRP A 29 -3.51 -6.78 10.52
N ASP A 30 -4.82 -7.00 10.61
CA ASP A 30 -5.46 -8.20 10.05
C ASP A 30 -5.37 -8.21 8.52
N TYR A 31 -5.61 -7.06 7.88
CA TYR A 31 -5.45 -6.91 6.43
C TYR A 31 -3.99 -7.12 6.00
N ALA A 32 -3.04 -6.51 6.70
CA ALA A 32 -1.62 -6.65 6.40
C ALA A 32 -1.17 -8.12 6.52
N ARG A 33 -1.58 -8.82 7.60
CA ARG A 33 -1.22 -10.22 7.83
C ARG A 33 -1.83 -11.14 6.79
N LYS A 34 -3.14 -11.06 6.56
CA LYS A 34 -3.84 -11.90 5.57
C LYS A 34 -3.26 -11.74 4.16
N PHE A 35 -2.93 -10.51 3.76
CA PHE A 35 -2.30 -10.26 2.46
C PHE A 35 -0.91 -10.89 2.34
N LEU A 36 -0.07 -10.72 3.37
CA LEU A 36 1.27 -11.32 3.36
C LEU A 36 1.20 -12.85 3.43
N ASP A 37 0.27 -13.43 4.21
CA ASP A 37 0.06 -14.87 4.26
C ASP A 37 -0.46 -15.44 2.92
N ALA A 38 -1.31 -14.68 2.21
CA ALA A 38 -1.76 -15.04 0.87
C ALA A 38 -0.58 -15.13 -0.11
N LEU A 39 0.37 -14.17 -0.03
CA LEU A 39 1.60 -14.21 -0.81
C LEU A 39 2.52 -15.36 -0.40
N ASP A 40 2.83 -15.50 0.89
CA ASP A 40 3.75 -16.49 1.43
C ASP A 40 3.57 -16.63 2.96
N SER A 41 2.78 -17.61 3.39
CA SER A 41 2.50 -17.86 4.81
C SER A 41 3.78 -18.05 5.61
N GLY A 42 4.02 -17.17 6.59
CA GLY A 42 5.26 -17.19 7.39
C GLY A 42 6.53 -16.81 6.61
N GLY A 43 6.40 -16.25 5.41
CA GLY A 43 7.50 -15.86 4.56
C GLY A 43 8.24 -14.61 5.04
N THR A 44 9.42 -14.37 4.44
CA THR A 44 10.12 -13.09 4.53
C THR A 44 9.79 -12.21 3.32
N PHE A 45 9.79 -10.91 3.53
CA PHE A 45 9.36 -9.93 2.55
C PHE A 45 10.36 -8.80 2.44
N THR A 46 10.58 -8.30 1.23
CA THR A 46 11.29 -7.05 0.98
C THR A 46 10.26 -5.93 0.96
N PHE A 47 10.11 -5.23 2.07
CA PHE A 47 9.29 -4.04 2.18
C PHE A 47 10.03 -2.82 1.63
N GLN A 48 9.26 -1.88 1.10
CA GLN A 48 9.73 -0.61 0.59
C GLN A 48 8.78 0.48 1.11
N ALA A 49 9.32 1.43 1.88
CA ALA A 49 8.63 2.65 2.24
C ALA A 49 9.04 3.78 1.28
N PHE A 50 8.08 4.58 0.83
CA PHE A 50 8.31 5.79 0.04
C PHE A 50 7.65 7.01 0.69
N PRO A 51 8.28 8.19 0.69
CA PRO A 51 7.61 9.42 1.10
C PRO A 51 6.38 9.66 0.21
N GLU A 52 5.22 9.85 0.82
CA GLU A 52 3.95 10.06 0.10
C GLU A 52 3.25 11.35 0.53
N ALA A 53 3.23 11.66 1.83
CA ALA A 53 2.62 12.88 2.32
C ALA A 53 3.38 14.12 1.81
N GLU A 54 2.62 15.13 1.40
CA GLU A 54 3.16 16.43 1.03
C GLU A 54 3.99 16.99 2.20
N GLY A 55 5.20 17.47 1.90
CA GLY A 55 6.13 17.96 2.91
C GLY A 55 6.78 16.88 3.80
N SER A 56 6.57 15.58 3.55
CA SER A 56 7.22 14.53 4.34
C SER A 56 8.75 14.59 4.19
N HIS A 57 9.44 14.55 5.32
CA HIS A 57 10.90 14.43 5.40
C HIS A 57 11.39 12.99 5.53
N THR A 58 10.48 12.01 5.41
CA THR A 58 10.88 10.60 5.36
C THR A 58 11.79 10.35 4.16
N ARG A 59 12.62 9.30 4.26
CA ARG A 59 13.48 8.86 3.16
C ARG A 59 13.03 7.48 2.69
N PRO A 60 13.18 7.15 1.40
CA PRO A 60 12.92 5.79 0.93
C PRO A 60 13.72 4.78 1.76
N LYS A 61 13.05 3.74 2.24
CA LYS A 61 13.65 2.71 3.09
C LYS A 61 13.28 1.32 2.61
N VAL A 62 14.27 0.43 2.51
CA VAL A 62 14.07 -1.00 2.21
C VAL A 62 14.34 -1.80 3.46
N LEU A 63 13.41 -2.70 3.80
CA LEU A 63 13.50 -3.59 4.96
C LEU A 63 13.24 -5.02 4.49
N HIS A 64 14.11 -5.97 4.83
CA HIS A 64 13.92 -7.37 4.43
C HIS A 64 13.78 -8.27 5.67
N GLY A 65 12.60 -8.88 5.83
CA GLY A 65 12.27 -9.81 6.91
C GLY A 65 10.75 -10.00 7.08
N THR A 66 10.32 -10.44 8.25
CA THR A 66 8.90 -10.72 8.52
C THR A 66 8.12 -9.47 8.93
N LEU A 67 6.78 -9.56 8.90
CA LEU A 67 5.91 -8.49 9.42
C LEU A 67 6.13 -8.29 10.93
N GLU A 68 6.36 -9.36 11.69
CA GLU A 68 6.59 -9.31 13.14
C GLU A 68 7.86 -8.52 13.45
N LYS A 69 8.90 -8.67 12.61
CA LYS A 69 10.16 -7.97 12.80
C LYS A 69 10.06 -6.47 12.49
N TYR A 70 9.37 -6.10 11.41
CA TYR A 70 9.37 -4.73 10.89
C TYR A 70 8.05 -3.97 11.06
N GLY A 71 7.00 -4.58 11.62
CA GLY A 71 5.68 -3.97 11.75
C GLY A 71 5.72 -2.61 12.44
N ALA A 72 6.32 -2.53 13.62
CA ALA A 72 6.44 -1.26 14.36
C ALA A 72 7.19 -0.17 13.57
N GLU A 73 8.20 -0.56 12.79
CA GLU A 73 8.96 0.37 11.96
C GLU A 73 8.15 0.84 10.75
N LEU A 74 7.43 -0.07 10.09
CA LEU A 74 6.52 0.26 9.00
C LEU A 74 5.41 1.19 9.47
N GLU A 75 4.84 0.96 10.65
CA GLU A 75 3.86 1.85 11.27
C GLU A 75 4.45 3.24 11.52
N ALA A 76 5.63 3.33 12.14
CA ALA A 76 6.31 4.60 12.40
C ALA A 76 6.58 5.38 11.10
N LEU A 77 7.01 4.70 10.04
CA LEU A 77 7.21 5.31 8.71
C LEU A 77 5.87 5.81 8.12
N ASN A 78 4.79 5.05 8.26
CA ASN A 78 3.47 5.45 7.76
C ASN A 78 2.90 6.67 8.51
N ARG A 79 3.05 6.68 9.84
CA ARG A 79 2.73 7.84 10.69
C ARG A 79 3.53 9.07 10.26
N ALA A 80 4.82 8.90 9.95
CA ALA A 80 5.69 9.97 9.44
C ALA A 80 5.43 10.39 7.98
N GLY A 81 4.44 9.78 7.30
CA GLY A 81 4.00 10.20 5.98
C GLY A 81 4.54 9.34 4.82
N SER A 82 5.13 8.18 5.08
CA SER A 82 5.46 7.22 4.03
C SER A 82 4.26 6.34 3.63
N GLY A 83 4.21 5.89 2.38
CA GLY A 83 3.43 4.71 1.99
C GLY A 83 4.27 3.44 2.14
N ASN A 84 3.64 2.33 2.54
CA ASN A 84 4.31 1.03 2.71
C ASN A 84 3.93 0.06 1.60
N PHE A 85 4.95 -0.55 1.01
CA PHE A 85 4.84 -1.46 -0.12
C PHE A 85 5.65 -2.72 0.15
N VAL A 86 5.36 -3.78 -0.59
CA VAL A 86 6.12 -5.03 -0.58
C VAL A 86 6.49 -5.43 -1.99
N MET A 87 7.72 -5.90 -2.19
CA MET A 87 8.09 -6.62 -3.40
C MET A 87 7.29 -7.92 -3.45
N VAL A 88 6.36 -8.03 -4.40
CA VAL A 88 5.40 -9.13 -4.44
C VAL A 88 6.12 -10.46 -4.59
N ASN A 89 7.08 -10.53 -5.51
CA ASN A 89 7.88 -11.72 -5.73
C ASN A 89 8.95 -11.90 -4.66
N ALA A 90 9.31 -13.15 -4.38
CA ALA A 90 10.26 -13.47 -3.32
C ALA A 90 11.67 -13.05 -3.74
N GLY A 91 12.36 -12.33 -2.86
CA GLY A 91 13.77 -12.00 -3.02
C GLY A 91 14.64 -12.68 -1.96
N ASP A 92 15.92 -12.83 -2.28
CA ASP A 92 16.93 -13.42 -1.38
C ASP A 92 17.35 -12.51 -0.20
N GLY A 93 17.00 -11.23 -0.24
CA GLY A 93 17.34 -10.25 0.79
C GLY A 93 18.81 -9.81 0.80
N VAL A 94 19.62 -10.24 -0.17
CA VAL A 94 21.06 -9.93 -0.23
C VAL A 94 21.30 -8.60 -0.93
N ILE A 95 22.12 -7.73 -0.34
CA ILE A 95 22.59 -6.53 -1.05
C ILE A 95 23.76 -6.93 -1.94
N LEU A 96 23.52 -7.01 -3.24
CA LEU A 96 24.53 -7.37 -4.23
C LEU A 96 25.60 -6.27 -4.38
N ALA A 97 26.79 -6.66 -4.82
CA ALA A 97 27.87 -5.70 -5.08
C ALA A 97 27.42 -4.62 -6.08
N GLY A 98 27.63 -3.34 -5.72
CA GLY A 98 27.20 -2.19 -6.51
C GLY A 98 25.71 -1.83 -6.39
N ALA A 99 24.88 -2.65 -5.73
CA ALA A 99 23.49 -2.32 -5.44
C ALA A 99 23.36 -1.53 -4.14
N ARG A 100 22.38 -0.62 -4.08
CA ARG A 100 22.08 0.13 -2.84
C ARG A 100 21.17 -0.63 -1.87
N THR A 101 20.40 -1.59 -2.39
CA THR A 101 19.38 -2.33 -1.65
C THR A 101 19.28 -3.75 -2.21
N CYS A 102 18.63 -4.66 -1.48
CA CYS A 102 18.32 -6.03 -1.93
C CYS A 102 17.08 -6.12 -2.84
N ARG A 103 16.56 -4.98 -3.32
CA ARG A 103 15.41 -4.92 -4.22
C ARG A 103 15.88 -4.66 -5.64
N THR A 104 16.35 -5.72 -6.31
CA THR A 104 16.72 -5.70 -7.72
C THR A 104 16.18 -6.93 -8.44
N THR A 105 16.12 -6.92 -9.77
CA THR A 105 15.72 -8.09 -10.55
C THR A 105 16.59 -9.32 -10.23
N ALA A 106 17.90 -9.13 -10.05
CA ALA A 106 18.84 -10.21 -9.74
C ALA A 106 18.63 -10.83 -8.35
N ASN A 107 17.91 -10.15 -7.45
CA ASN A 107 17.56 -10.68 -6.14
C ASN A 107 16.31 -11.56 -6.16
N VAL A 108 15.49 -11.51 -7.22
CA VAL A 108 14.21 -12.22 -7.27
C VAL A 108 14.47 -13.69 -7.57
N ILE A 109 14.03 -14.56 -6.66
CA ILE A 109 14.29 -16.00 -6.72
C ILE A 109 13.04 -16.82 -7.04
N ARG A 110 11.83 -16.24 -6.88
CA ARG A 110 10.57 -16.94 -7.14
C ARG A 110 9.41 -15.97 -7.34
N VAL A 111 8.55 -16.25 -8.32
CA VAL A 111 7.26 -15.56 -8.49
C VAL A 111 6.28 -16.07 -7.43
N ARG A 112 5.61 -15.16 -6.70
CA ARG A 112 4.57 -15.52 -5.70
C ARG A 112 3.16 -15.39 -6.25
N ALA A 113 2.94 -14.38 -7.08
CA ALA A 113 1.65 -14.06 -7.65
C ALA A 113 1.82 -13.33 -8.98
N LEU A 114 0.86 -13.51 -9.89
CA LEU A 114 0.57 -12.56 -10.95
C LEU A 114 -0.39 -11.51 -10.41
N PHE A 115 -0.35 -10.29 -10.95
CA PHE A 115 -1.16 -9.20 -10.42
C PHE A 115 -1.38 -8.09 -11.43
N VAL A 116 -2.49 -7.38 -11.30
CA VAL A 116 -2.78 -6.19 -12.11
C VAL A 116 -2.97 -4.98 -11.20
N ASP A 117 -2.37 -3.85 -11.57
CA ASP A 117 -2.77 -2.53 -11.07
C ASP A 117 -3.76 -1.95 -12.07
N LEU A 118 -5.01 -1.74 -11.65
CA LEU A 118 -6.06 -1.29 -12.57
C LEU A 118 -5.94 0.18 -12.96
N ASP A 119 -5.09 0.96 -12.27
CA ASP A 119 -4.83 2.37 -12.58
C ASP A 119 -6.08 3.26 -12.82
N GLY A 120 -7.21 2.92 -12.18
CA GLY A 120 -8.49 3.61 -12.34
C GLY A 120 -9.52 2.89 -13.23
N ALA A 121 -9.15 1.79 -13.87
CA ALA A 121 -10.12 0.87 -14.47
C ALA A 121 -11.00 0.23 -13.37
N PRO A 122 -12.27 -0.11 -13.69
CA PRO A 122 -13.19 -0.68 -12.72
C PRO A 122 -12.74 -2.08 -12.30
N VAL A 123 -12.98 -2.44 -11.03
CA VAL A 123 -12.64 -3.77 -10.49
C VAL A 123 -13.57 -4.86 -11.01
N ALA A 124 -14.81 -4.51 -11.35
CA ALA A 124 -15.88 -5.46 -11.61
C ALA A 124 -15.60 -6.44 -12.79
N PRO A 125 -15.00 -6.03 -13.93
CA PRO A 125 -14.58 -6.97 -14.97
C PRO A 125 -13.57 -8.03 -14.48
N VAL A 126 -12.66 -7.66 -13.57
CA VAL A 126 -11.67 -8.57 -13.01
C VAL A 126 -12.32 -9.61 -12.10
N LEU A 127 -13.30 -9.21 -11.30
CA LEU A 127 -14.00 -10.14 -10.39
C LEU A 127 -14.96 -11.09 -11.12
N ARG A 128 -15.39 -10.72 -12.34
CA ARG A 128 -16.31 -11.51 -13.17
C ARG A 128 -15.61 -12.41 -14.19
N CYS A 129 -14.29 -12.39 -14.26
CA CYS A 129 -13.57 -13.22 -15.23
C CYS A 129 -13.66 -14.71 -14.86
N ALA A 130 -13.33 -15.59 -15.81
CA ALA A 130 -13.46 -17.03 -15.64
C ALA A 130 -12.61 -17.58 -14.48
N LEU A 131 -11.47 -16.95 -14.21
CA LEU A 131 -10.61 -17.24 -13.06
C LEU A 131 -10.49 -15.96 -12.21
N PRO A 132 -11.42 -15.70 -11.27
CA PRO A 132 -11.36 -14.52 -10.43
C PRO A 132 -10.05 -14.49 -9.61
N PRO A 133 -9.59 -13.30 -9.22
CA PRO A 133 -8.40 -13.17 -8.37
C PRO A 133 -8.60 -13.88 -7.02
N ASP A 134 -7.50 -14.31 -6.41
CA ASP A 134 -7.50 -14.92 -5.08
C ASP A 134 -7.67 -13.86 -3.98
N TRP A 135 -7.22 -12.62 -4.22
CA TRP A 135 -7.49 -11.46 -3.37
C TRP A 135 -7.38 -10.15 -4.15
N VAL A 136 -8.00 -9.11 -3.60
CA VAL A 136 -8.04 -7.76 -4.17
C VAL A 136 -7.65 -6.75 -3.10
N VAL A 137 -6.95 -5.70 -3.51
CA VAL A 137 -6.58 -4.57 -2.64
C VAL A 137 -7.19 -3.30 -3.20
N GLN A 138 -7.93 -2.56 -2.37
CA GLN A 138 -8.25 -1.17 -2.66
C GLN A 138 -7.09 -0.31 -2.14
N SER A 139 -6.26 0.20 -3.04
CA SER A 139 -5.02 0.90 -2.67
C SER A 139 -5.27 2.38 -2.33
N SER A 140 -6.30 2.97 -2.93
CA SER A 140 -6.90 4.27 -2.64
C SER A 140 -8.34 4.30 -3.20
N PRO A 141 -9.16 5.33 -2.95
CA PRO A 141 -10.51 5.39 -3.49
C PRO A 141 -10.53 5.16 -5.00
N SER A 142 -11.34 4.19 -5.43
CA SER A 142 -11.48 3.76 -6.84
C SER A 142 -10.18 3.27 -7.52
N ARG A 143 -9.12 2.96 -6.77
CA ARG A 143 -7.89 2.34 -7.28
C ARG A 143 -7.71 0.94 -6.71
N TRP A 144 -7.50 -0.02 -7.59
CA TRP A 144 -7.58 -1.45 -7.25
C TRP A 144 -6.37 -2.21 -7.77
N HIS A 145 -5.92 -3.18 -6.97
CA HIS A 145 -5.03 -4.23 -7.44
C HIS A 145 -5.74 -5.59 -7.29
N ALA A 146 -5.49 -6.51 -8.21
CA ALA A 146 -5.99 -7.88 -8.13
C ALA A 146 -4.85 -8.87 -8.32
N TYR A 147 -4.89 -10.00 -7.62
CA TYR A 147 -3.78 -10.94 -7.52
C TYR A 147 -4.24 -12.38 -7.72
N TRP A 148 -3.39 -13.17 -8.38
CA TRP A 148 -3.54 -14.60 -8.56
C TRP A 148 -2.29 -15.29 -8.02
N LYS A 149 -2.44 -16.16 -7.03
CA LYS A 149 -1.34 -16.95 -6.47
C LYS A 149 -0.86 -17.95 -7.50
N VAL A 150 0.45 -18.07 -7.64
CA VAL A 150 1.07 -19.03 -8.55
C VAL A 150 2.19 -19.79 -7.84
N THR A 151 2.44 -21.03 -8.27
CA THR A 151 3.50 -21.89 -7.71
C THR A 151 4.55 -22.28 -8.74
N ASP A 152 4.28 -22.11 -10.03
CA ASP A 152 5.03 -22.68 -11.15
C ASP A 152 5.38 -21.67 -12.26
N CYS A 153 5.09 -20.37 -12.07
CA CYS A 153 5.49 -19.31 -13.01
C CYS A 153 7.01 -19.12 -13.00
N GLN A 154 7.65 -19.28 -14.17
CA GLN A 154 9.07 -18.99 -14.33
C GLN A 154 9.33 -17.48 -14.31
N LEU A 155 10.56 -17.10 -13.94
CA LEU A 155 10.95 -15.69 -13.82
C LEU A 155 10.93 -14.96 -15.17
N ASP A 156 11.27 -15.64 -16.26
CA ASP A 156 11.32 -15.10 -17.62
C ASP A 156 9.93 -15.02 -18.27
N GLU A 157 8.96 -15.82 -17.83
CA GLU A 157 7.56 -15.75 -18.27
C GLU A 157 6.79 -14.58 -17.63
N PHE A 158 7.18 -14.17 -16.41
CA PHE A 158 6.46 -13.20 -15.59
C PHE A 158 6.08 -11.91 -16.33
N ALA A 159 7.03 -11.32 -17.06
CA ALA A 159 6.81 -10.04 -17.73
C ALA A 159 5.78 -10.13 -18.87
N SER A 160 5.73 -11.27 -19.57
CA SER A 160 4.74 -11.53 -20.62
C SER A 160 3.35 -11.67 -20.01
N LEU A 161 3.22 -12.53 -18.99
CA LEU A 161 1.95 -12.79 -18.32
C LEU A 161 1.36 -11.53 -17.67
N GLN A 162 2.20 -10.69 -17.04
CA GLN A 162 1.79 -9.39 -16.52
C GLN A 162 1.27 -8.45 -17.61
N SER A 163 1.93 -8.44 -18.77
CA SER A 163 1.53 -7.60 -19.90
C SER A 163 0.15 -8.03 -20.44
N ASP A 164 -0.08 -9.34 -20.54
CA ASP A 164 -1.36 -9.90 -20.98
C ASP A 164 -2.49 -9.60 -19.99
N LEU A 165 -2.24 -9.71 -18.68
CA LEU A 165 -3.20 -9.33 -17.64
C LEU A 165 -3.55 -7.83 -17.69
N ALA A 166 -2.53 -6.97 -17.77
CA ALA A 166 -2.73 -5.52 -17.87
C ALA A 166 -3.52 -5.15 -19.14
N GLN A 167 -3.25 -5.80 -20.28
CA GLN A 167 -4.03 -5.60 -21.49
C GLN A 167 -5.48 -6.08 -21.33
N THR A 168 -5.68 -7.26 -20.75
CA THR A 168 -7.01 -7.88 -20.59
C THR A 168 -7.93 -7.02 -19.72
N PHE A 169 -7.40 -6.46 -18.64
CA PHE A 169 -8.19 -5.69 -17.66
C PHE A 169 -7.97 -4.18 -17.73
N ASN A 170 -7.33 -3.70 -18.79
CA ASN A 170 -7.05 -2.29 -19.03
C ASN A 170 -6.29 -1.61 -17.87
N GLY A 171 -5.36 -2.35 -17.25
CA GLY A 171 -4.50 -1.88 -16.17
C GLY A 171 -3.16 -1.29 -16.63
N ASP A 172 -2.31 -0.91 -15.68
CA ASP A 172 -1.00 -0.31 -15.92
C ASP A 172 -0.01 -1.33 -16.53
N ARG A 173 0.33 -1.11 -17.80
CA ARG A 173 1.27 -1.94 -18.57
C ARG A 173 2.73 -1.83 -18.13
N THR A 174 3.06 -0.90 -17.23
CA THR A 174 4.41 -0.76 -16.67
C THR A 174 4.67 -1.69 -15.49
N VAL A 175 3.62 -2.27 -14.89
CA VAL A 175 3.67 -3.18 -13.74
C VAL A 175 4.01 -4.60 -14.22
N LYS A 176 5.26 -4.81 -14.65
CA LYS A 176 5.70 -6.10 -15.22
C LYS A 176 7.12 -6.53 -14.88
N ASP A 177 7.84 -5.74 -14.09
CA ASP A 177 9.18 -6.08 -13.63
C ASP A 177 9.13 -7.01 -12.40
N LEU A 178 10.07 -7.95 -12.32
CA LEU A 178 10.16 -8.92 -11.24
C LEU A 178 10.23 -8.29 -9.82
N PRO A 179 11.01 -7.23 -9.56
CA PRO A 179 11.12 -6.61 -8.23
C PRO A 179 10.05 -5.53 -7.96
N ARG A 180 8.91 -5.62 -8.66
CA ARG A 180 7.80 -4.68 -8.52
C ARG A 180 7.24 -4.72 -7.10
N VAL A 181 7.07 -3.51 -6.55
CA VAL A 181 6.45 -3.32 -5.24
C VAL A 181 5.00 -2.89 -5.38
N MET A 182 4.13 -3.47 -4.56
CA MET A 182 2.71 -3.13 -4.47
C MET A 182 2.35 -2.75 -3.03
N ARG A 183 1.32 -1.93 -2.85
CA ARG A 183 0.92 -1.43 -1.52
C ARG A 183 0.53 -2.59 -0.61
N VAL A 184 1.02 -2.57 0.63
CA VAL A 184 0.56 -3.49 1.68
C VAL A 184 -0.76 -2.95 2.24
N PRO A 185 -1.89 -3.68 2.14
CA PRO A 185 -3.16 -3.23 2.67
C PRO A 185 -3.11 -3.10 4.20
N GLY A 186 -3.99 -2.28 4.74
CA GLY A 186 -4.07 -1.96 6.16
C GLY A 186 -3.27 -0.73 6.57
N PHE A 187 -2.25 -0.33 5.81
CA PHE A 187 -1.57 0.97 6.01
C PHE A 187 -2.31 2.11 5.28
N TYR A 188 -2.06 3.34 5.71
CA TYR A 188 -2.64 4.51 5.07
C TYR A 188 -1.90 4.88 3.78
N HIS A 189 -2.65 5.14 2.71
CA HIS A 189 -2.21 5.93 1.56
C HIS A 189 -2.09 7.40 1.99
N ARG A 190 -0.92 8.01 1.78
CA ARG A 190 -0.61 9.33 2.34
C ARG A 190 -0.49 10.46 1.30
N LYS A 191 -0.62 10.19 0.00
CA LYS A 191 -0.45 11.23 -1.06
C LYS A 191 -1.62 12.23 -1.17
N ALA A 192 -2.77 11.89 -0.60
CA ALA A 192 -3.98 12.69 -0.65
C ALA A 192 -4.68 12.61 0.71
N ALA A 193 -5.99 12.90 0.76
CA ALA A 193 -6.83 12.59 1.92
C ALA A 193 -6.51 11.16 2.40
N PRO A 194 -6.11 10.97 3.68
CA PRO A 194 -5.64 9.66 4.11
C PRO A 194 -6.70 8.59 3.94
N PHE A 195 -6.31 7.51 3.29
CA PHE A 195 -7.16 6.37 3.04
C PHE A 195 -6.47 5.12 3.55
N ARG A 196 -7.09 4.39 4.49
CA ARG A 196 -6.54 3.13 4.95
C ARG A 196 -6.83 2.08 3.89
N SER A 197 -5.79 1.62 3.19
CA SER A 197 -5.93 0.62 2.14
C SER A 197 -6.59 -0.65 2.66
N GLU A 198 -7.43 -1.26 1.84
CA GLU A 198 -8.32 -2.35 2.25
C GLU A 198 -8.01 -3.64 1.49
N LEU A 199 -8.23 -4.78 2.14
CA LEU A 199 -8.11 -6.11 1.57
C LEU A 199 -9.50 -6.72 1.41
N TYR A 200 -9.73 -7.36 0.27
CA TYR A 200 -10.94 -8.08 -0.06
C TYR A 200 -10.60 -9.51 -0.48
N LEU A 201 -11.24 -10.47 0.18
CA LEU A 201 -11.14 -11.90 -0.16
C LEU A 201 -12.36 -12.31 -1.00
N PRO A 202 -12.37 -13.51 -1.62
CA PRO A 202 -13.45 -13.91 -2.52
C PRO A 202 -14.86 -13.81 -1.92
N ASP A 203 -15.00 -14.07 -0.62
CA ASP A 203 -16.27 -13.92 0.10
C ASP A 203 -16.80 -12.48 0.16
N ASP A 204 -15.91 -11.49 0.02
CA ASP A 204 -16.25 -10.06 0.01
C ASP A 204 -16.60 -9.53 -1.38
N TYR A 205 -16.33 -10.28 -2.47
CA TYR A 205 -16.46 -9.76 -3.84
C TYR A 205 -17.87 -9.37 -4.23
N ARG A 206 -18.90 -9.99 -3.64
CA ARG A 206 -20.30 -9.58 -3.87
C ARG A 206 -20.52 -8.12 -3.51
N ARG A 207 -19.93 -7.65 -2.40
CA ARG A 207 -20.03 -6.25 -1.96
C ARG A 207 -19.36 -5.30 -2.93
N LEU A 208 -18.23 -5.71 -3.52
CA LEU A 208 -17.52 -4.90 -4.51
C LEU A 208 -18.30 -4.76 -5.83
N LEU A 209 -19.07 -5.79 -6.20
CA LEU A 209 -19.91 -5.77 -7.40
C LEU A 209 -21.19 -4.94 -7.25
N GLU A 210 -21.55 -4.57 -6.02
CA GLU A 210 -22.69 -3.71 -5.70
C GLU A 210 -22.32 -2.22 -5.69
N ILE A 211 -21.02 -1.87 -5.77
CA ILE A 211 -20.56 -0.48 -5.84
C ILE A 211 -20.95 0.09 -7.22
N PRO A 212 -21.73 1.19 -7.27
CA PRO A 212 -22.03 1.86 -8.54
C PRO A 212 -20.75 2.32 -9.24
N GLU A 213 -20.68 2.13 -10.57
CA GLU A 213 -19.55 2.57 -11.40
C GLU A 213 -19.40 4.10 -11.44
#